data_AF-A0AAU2SPX6-F1
#
_entry.id   AF-A0AAU2SPX6-F1
#
_cell.length_a   1.000
_cell.length_b   1.000
_cell.length_c   1.000
_cell.angle_alpha   90.00
_cell.angle_beta   90.00
_cell.angle_gamma   90.00
#
_symmetry.space_group_name_H-M   'P 1'
#
loop_
_entity.id
_entity.type
_entity.pdbx_description
1 polymer ?
#
loop_
_entity_poly.entity_id
_entity_poly.type
_entity_poly.pdbx_seq_one_letter_code
_entity_poly.pdbx_strand_id
1 'polypeptide(L)'
;MSRPEKTTSYMSPVGFRADLPRESATRYWEGPHAQIAGRLPNMAEYVQRHYSPTDHGYWPFWPTVGPIVPSGRRCDGRSPVRAAAAGGPTTTTTP
;
A
#
# COMPACT_ATOMS: atom_id res chain seq x y z
N MET A 1 -6.02 2.99 -32.06
CA MET A 1 -5.93 2.37 -30.71
C MET A 1 -4.53 2.64 -30.18
N SER A 2 -4.37 3.16 -28.96
CA SER A 2 -3.04 3.40 -28.38
C SER A 2 -2.35 2.08 -28.08
N ARG A 3 -1.03 2.04 -28.24
CA ARG A 3 -0.21 0.85 -27.92
C ARG A 3 -0.30 0.57 -26.41
N PRO A 4 -0.50 -0.69 -25.98
CA PRO A 4 -0.48 -1.02 -24.56
C PRO A 4 0.88 -0.69 -23.94
N GLU A 5 0.87 0.09 -22.87
CA GLU A 5 2.07 0.46 -22.12
C GLU A 5 2.47 -0.67 -21.16
N LYS A 6 3.75 -1.04 -21.18
CA LYS A 6 4.28 -2.00 -20.23
C LYS A 6 4.43 -1.33 -18.87
N THR A 7 3.89 -1.96 -17.83
CA THR A 7 4.01 -1.50 -16.45
C THR A 7 4.56 -2.61 -15.58
N THR A 8 5.28 -2.21 -14.53
CA THR A 8 5.73 -3.11 -13.48
C THR A 8 4.84 -2.89 -12.27
N SER A 9 4.28 -3.98 -11.75
CA SER A 9 3.47 -3.96 -10.54
C SER A 9 4.23 -4.61 -9.39
N TYR A 10 4.14 -4.02 -8.20
CA TYR A 10 4.58 -4.67 -6.97
C TYR A 10 3.57 -4.41 -5.86
N MET A 11 3.59 -5.26 -4.83
CA MET A 11 2.77 -5.09 -3.63
C MET A 11 3.69 -5.03 -2.42
N SER A 12 3.60 -3.95 -1.65
CA SER A 12 4.35 -3.80 -0.41
C SER A 12 3.43 -3.96 0.80
N PRO A 13 3.83 -4.68 1.86
CA PRO A 13 3.12 -4.65 3.14
C PRO A 13 3.28 -3.27 3.79
N VAL A 14 2.21 -2.80 4.44
CA VAL A 14 2.23 -1.57 5.25
C VAL A 14 2.30 -1.98 6.72
N GLY A 15 3.30 -1.46 7.43
CA GLY A 15 3.47 -1.65 8.87
C GLY A 15 3.33 -0.32 9.60
N PHE A 16 2.50 -0.28 10.64
CA PHE A 16 2.43 0.88 11.51
C PHE A 16 3.50 0.78 12.59
N ARG A 17 4.06 1.94 12.93
CA ARG A 17 4.94 2.10 14.08
C ARG A 17 4.25 1.60 15.36
N ALA A 18 4.91 0.70 16.08
CA ALA A 18 4.34 0.08 17.29
C ALA A 18 4.24 1.04 18.48
N ASP A 19 5.02 2.13 18.46
CA ASP A 19 5.08 3.15 19.49
C ASP A 19 4.06 4.29 19.29
N LEU A 20 3.28 4.26 18.21
CA LEU A 20 2.26 5.27 17.91
C LEU A 20 0.85 4.70 18.04
N PRO A 21 -0.14 5.50 18.47
CA PRO A 21 -1.54 5.14 18.32
C PRO A 21 -1.87 4.83 16.87
N ARG A 22 -2.69 3.78 16.64
CA ARG A 22 -3.10 3.35 15.28
C ARG A 22 -3.68 4.52 14.48
N GLU A 23 -4.52 5.34 15.11
CA GLU A 23 -5.16 6.49 14.46
C GLU A 23 -4.13 7.51 13.94
N SER A 24 -3.09 7.81 14.72
CA SER A 24 -2.02 8.73 14.31
C SER A 24 -1.26 8.17 13.11
N ALA A 25 -0.97 6.86 13.12
CA ALA A 25 -0.34 6.19 11.98
C ALA A 25 -1.25 6.21 10.74
N THR A 26 -2.53 5.87 10.89
CA THR A 26 -3.53 5.92 9.81
C THR A 26 -3.59 7.32 9.18
N ARG A 27 -3.71 8.38 9.99
CA ARG A 27 -3.76 9.77 9.51
C ARG A 27 -2.49 10.18 8.74
N TYR A 28 -1.33 9.74 9.20
CA TYR A 28 -0.07 9.97 8.48
C TYR A 28 -0.08 9.30 7.10
N TRP A 29 -0.48 8.03 7.06
CA TRP A 29 -0.51 7.24 5.84
C TRP A 29 -1.57 7.75 4.84
N GLU A 30 -2.72 8.24 5.31
CA GLU A 30 -3.78 8.81 4.46
C GLU A 30 -3.48 10.23 3.96
N GLY A 31 -2.72 11.02 4.72
CA GLY A 31 -2.41 12.40 4.38
C GLY A 31 -0.96 12.57 3.87
N PRO A 32 -0.01 12.91 4.75
CA PRO A 32 1.38 13.18 4.37
C PRO A 32 2.01 12.11 3.46
N HIS A 33 1.84 10.83 3.75
CA HIS A 33 2.42 9.78 2.92
C HIS A 33 1.82 9.73 1.51
N ALA A 34 0.49 9.84 1.39
CA ALA A 34 -0.19 9.87 0.11
C ALA A 34 0.29 11.05 -0.77
N GLN A 35 0.54 12.22 -0.15
CA GLN A 35 1.12 13.37 -0.86
C GLN A 35 2.55 13.11 -1.36
N ILE A 36 3.37 12.42 -0.56
CA ILE A 36 4.72 12.02 -0.97
C ILE A 36 4.65 11.03 -2.14
N ALA A 37 3.79 10.01 -2.04
CA ALA A 37 3.60 9.00 -3.10
C ALA A 37 3.12 9.65 -4.41
N GLY A 38 2.21 10.62 -4.34
CA GLY A 38 1.71 11.37 -5.51
C GLY A 38 2.76 12.23 -6.20
N ARG A 39 3.92 12.47 -5.60
CA ARG A 39 5.05 13.21 -6.19
C ARG A 39 6.10 12.29 -6.82
N LEU A 40 5.96 10.98 -6.69
CA LEU A 40 6.96 10.04 -7.21
C LEU A 40 6.93 10.01 -8.75
N PRO A 41 8.08 10.25 -9.41
CA PRO A 41 8.14 10.19 -10.86
C PRO A 41 7.88 8.76 -11.34
N ASN A 42 7.27 8.63 -12.52
CA ASN A 42 6.97 7.34 -13.18
C ASN A 42 6.00 6.44 -12.40
N MET A 43 5.30 6.97 -11.40
CA MET A 43 4.22 6.29 -10.69
C MET A 43 2.94 6.36 -11.54
N ALA A 44 2.49 5.22 -12.04
CA ALA A 44 1.24 5.15 -12.82
C ALA A 44 0.02 4.98 -11.91
N GLU A 45 0.16 4.22 -10.83
CA GLU A 45 -0.90 4.00 -9.85
C GLU A 45 -0.30 3.69 -8.48
N TYR A 46 -0.80 4.36 -7.45
CA TYR A 46 -0.50 4.05 -6.06
C TYR A 46 -1.82 3.87 -5.31
N VAL A 47 -2.07 2.66 -4.82
CA VAL A 47 -3.23 2.34 -3.99
C VAL A 47 -2.73 1.96 -2.61
N GLN A 48 -3.41 2.43 -1.58
CA GLN A 48 -3.14 2.06 -0.19
C GLN A 48 -4.40 1.55 0.47
N ARG A 49 -4.32 0.39 1.10
CA ARG A 49 -5.44 -0.22 1.82
C ARG A 49 -4.97 -0.61 3.22
N HIS A 50 -5.54 0.04 4.23
CA HIS A 50 -5.36 -0.36 5.62
C HIS A 50 -6.28 -1.52 5.95
N TYR A 51 -5.78 -2.50 6.70
CA TYR A 51 -6.59 -3.58 7.24
C TYR A 51 -7.28 -3.12 8.51
N SER A 52 -8.43 -3.74 8.78
CA SER A 52 -9.11 -3.57 10.05
C SER A 52 -8.26 -4.15 11.18
N PRO A 53 -8.25 -3.52 12.38
CA PRO A 53 -7.59 -4.10 13.54
C PRO A 53 -8.33 -5.33 14.10
N THR A 54 -9.62 -5.50 13.78
CA THR A 54 -10.50 -6.50 14.41
C THR A 54 -11.22 -7.40 13.40
N ASP A 55 -11.27 -7.02 12.13
CA ASP A 55 -11.89 -7.82 11.08
C ASP A 55 -10.83 -8.66 10.38
N HIS A 56 -10.97 -9.98 10.51
CA HIS A 56 -10.07 -10.99 9.93
C HIS A 56 -10.58 -11.51 8.58
N GLY A 57 -11.58 -10.84 7.99
CA GLY A 57 -12.17 -11.17 6.71
C GLY A 57 -13.47 -11.96 6.85
N TYR A 58 -13.97 -12.42 5.70
CA TYR A 58 -15.28 -13.07 5.58
C TYR A 58 -15.42 -14.39 6.36
N TRP A 59 -14.30 -15.02 6.72
CA TRP A 59 -14.32 -16.30 7.41
C TRP A 59 -14.55 -16.11 8.91
N PRO A 60 -15.53 -16.80 9.50
CA PRO A 60 -15.76 -16.74 10.94
C PRO A 60 -14.53 -17.20 11.74
N PHE A 61 -14.40 -16.69 12.96
CA PHE A 61 -13.37 -17.12 13.91
C PHE A 61 -13.58 -18.59 14.28
N TRP A 62 -12.59 -19.44 14.00
CA TRP A 62 -12.58 -20.86 14.42
C TRP A 62 -11.32 -21.09 15.27
N PRO A 63 -11.44 -21.58 16.52
CA PRO A 63 -10.30 -21.72 17.44
C PRO A 63 -9.14 -22.55 16.88
N THR A 64 -9.44 -23.54 16.03
CA THR A 64 -8.47 -24.47 15.44
C THR A 64 -7.73 -23.92 14.22
N VAL A 65 -8.19 -22.81 13.63
CA VAL A 65 -7.61 -22.21 12.41
C VAL A 65 -6.62 -21.07 12.74
N GLY A 66 -6.54 -20.65 14.01
CA GLY A 66 -5.55 -19.67 14.47
C GLY A 66 -5.61 -18.33 13.72
N PRO A 67 -6.73 -17.59 13.74
CA PRO A 67 -6.87 -16.33 13.00
C PRO A 67 -6.06 -15.16 13.59
N ILE A 68 -5.38 -15.39 14.72
CA ILE A 68 -4.57 -14.38 15.40
C ILE A 68 -3.23 -14.25 14.68
N VAL A 69 -2.99 -13.08 14.09
CA VAL A 69 -1.70 -12.74 13.50
C VAL A 69 -0.68 -12.49 14.62
N PRO A 70 0.46 -13.21 14.64
CA PRO A 70 1.52 -12.95 15.62
C PRO A 70 2.01 -11.51 15.54
N SER A 71 2.32 -10.88 16.67
CA SER A 71 2.77 -9.47 16.72
C SER A 71 3.99 -9.19 15.84
N GLY A 72 4.94 -10.12 15.77
CA GLY A 72 6.13 -10.03 14.89
C GLY A 72 5.87 -10.23 13.40
N ARG A 73 4.65 -10.61 13.01
CA ARG A 73 4.22 -10.78 11.61
C ARG A 73 3.00 -9.91 11.27
N ARG A 74 2.77 -8.86 12.06
CA ARG A 74 1.64 -7.95 11.84
C ARG A 74 1.85 -7.16 10.55
N CYS A 75 0.83 -7.18 9.69
CA CYS A 75 0.69 -6.29 8.55
C CYS A 75 -0.54 -5.42 8.79
N ASP A 76 -0.38 -4.11 8.78
CA ASP A 76 -1.45 -3.14 9.02
C ASP A 76 -2.17 -2.73 7.72
N GLY A 77 -1.63 -3.16 6.57
CA GLY A 77 -2.23 -2.93 5.27
C GLY A 77 -1.37 -3.45 4.11
N ARG A 78 -1.74 -3.06 2.90
CA ARG A 78 -0.97 -3.28 1.68
C ARG A 78 -0.99 -2.04 0.79
N SER A 79 0.08 -1.88 0.04
CA SER A 79 0.20 -0.88 -1.00
C SER A 79 0.53 -1.54 -2.33
N PRO A 80 -0.48 -1.81 -3.19
CA PRO A 80 -0.25 -2.10 -4.59
C PRO A 80 0.24 -0.86 -5.31
N VAL A 81 1.31 -1.05 -6.09
CA VAL A 81 1.97 0.02 -6.82
C VAL A 81 2.17 -0.42 -8.26
N ARG A 82 1.85 0.48 -9.20
CA ARG A 82 2.15 0.33 -10.61
C ARG A 82 3.06 1.45 -11.04
N ALA A 83 4.23 1.10 -11.58
CA ALA A 83 5.17 2.03 -12.18
C ALA A 83 5.28 1.77 -13.68
N ALA A 84 5.69 2.79 -14.43
CA ALA A 84 6.13 2.59 -15.80
C ALA A 84 7.29 1.57 -15.83
N ALA A 85 7.37 0.73 -16.86
CA ALA A 85 8.47 -0.21 -16.99
C ALA A 85 9.82 0.52 -16.95
N ALA A 86 10.82 -0.05 -16.26
CA ALA A 86 12.17 0.50 -16.23
C ALA A 86 12.68 0.68 -17.67
N GLY A 87 12.94 1.92 -18.08
CA GLY A 87 13.34 2.30 -19.43
C GLY A 87 12.25 2.96 -20.30
N GLY A 88 11.05 3.24 -19.76
CA GLY A 88 10.05 4.08 -20.42
C GLY A 88 10.48 5.56 -20.50
N PRO A 89 10.01 6.32 -21.52
CA PRO A 89 10.37 7.73 -21.65
C PRO A 89 9.91 8.51 -20.42
N THR A 90 10.86 9.12 -19.70
CA THR A 90 10.57 10.10 -18.66
C THR A 90 9.97 11.33 -19.33
N THR A 91 8.65 11.43 -19.41
CA THR A 91 8.00 12.70 -19.72
C THR A 91 8.16 13.61 -18.52
N THR A 92 9.31 14.27 -18.46
CA THR A 92 9.50 15.47 -17.67
C THR A 92 8.68 16.55 -18.34
N THR A 93 7.48 16.81 -17.84
CA THR A 93 6.75 18.04 -18.17
C THR A 93 7.44 19.17 -17.41
N THR A 94 8.35 19.86 -18.09
CA THR A 94 8.89 21.17 -17.71
C THR A 94 7.78 22.24 -17.87
N PRO A 95 7.70 23.27 -16.99
CA PRO A 95 6.49 24.06 -16.75
C PRO A 95 6.00 24.92 -17.91
#